data_AF-A0A2S0MBV2-F1
#
_entry.id   AF-A0A2S0MBV2-F1
#
_cell.length_a   1.000
_cell.length_b   1.000
_cell.length_c   1.000
_cell.angle_alpha   90.00
_cell.angle_beta   90.00
_cell.angle_gamma   90.00
#
_symmetry.space_group_name_H-M   'P 1'
#
loop_
_entity.id
_entity.type
_entity.pdbx_description
1 polymer ?
#
loop_
_entity_poly.entity_id
_entity_poly.type
_entity_poly.pdbx_seq_one_letter_code
_entity_poly.pdbx_strand_id
1 'polypeptide(L)'
;MSAKKVRVEFLDGSGQGVAGVPVKVTGCAELHSAPTGQAFFLVEDENFAVFANGKEVYKGTLSSLPEKIVFHQDGASWKAA
;
A
#
# COMPACT_ATOMS: atom_id res chain seq x y z
N MET A 1 -3.58 18.65 -9.87
CA MET A 1 -2.46 17.72 -10.06
C MET A 1 -3.00 16.50 -10.77
N SER A 2 -2.21 15.85 -11.63
CA SER A 2 -2.64 14.58 -12.26
C SER A 2 -2.47 13.43 -11.28
N ALA A 3 -3.36 12.44 -11.34
CA ALA A 3 -3.22 11.22 -10.56
C ALA A 3 -1.86 10.56 -10.78
N LYS A 4 -1.21 10.10 -9.70
CA LYS A 4 -0.02 9.26 -9.77
C LYS A 4 -0.35 7.82 -9.39
N LYS A 5 0.33 6.89 -10.04
CA LYS A 5 0.25 5.47 -9.71
C LYS A 5 1.02 5.19 -8.42
N VAL A 6 0.31 4.85 -7.35
CA VAL A 6 0.87 4.32 -6.10
C VAL A 6 0.86 2.80 -6.17
N ARG A 7 2.05 2.20 -6.09
CA ARG A 7 2.26 0.75 -6.03
C ARG A 7 2.58 0.35 -4.60
N VAL A 8 1.79 -0.57 -4.06
CA VAL A 8 2.06 -1.19 -2.76
C VAL A 8 2.34 -2.68 -2.95
N GLU A 9 3.18 -3.23 -2.09
CA GLU A 9 3.54 -4.65 -2.10
C GLU A 9 3.60 -5.17 -0.66
N PHE A 10 2.85 -6.22 -0.37
CA PHE A 10 2.78 -6.88 0.92
C PHE A 10 3.59 -8.17 0.89
N LEU A 11 4.58 -8.30 1.75
CA LEU A 11 5.49 -9.43 1.82
C LEU A 11 5.43 -10.11 3.20
N ASP A 12 5.48 -11.44 3.21
CA ASP A 12 5.62 -12.22 4.44
C ASP A 12 7.08 -12.23 4.97
N GLY A 13 7.30 -12.97 6.06
CA GLY A 13 8.62 -13.10 6.68
C GLY A 13 9.68 -13.83 5.82
N SER A 14 9.26 -14.47 4.73
CA SER A 14 10.13 -15.10 3.73
C SER A 14 10.36 -14.24 2.49
N GLY A 15 9.74 -13.05 2.44
CA GLY A 15 9.79 -12.16 1.28
C GLY A 15 8.83 -12.54 0.15
N GLN A 16 7.87 -13.44 0.41
CA GLN A 16 6.85 -13.82 -0.57
C GLN A 16 5.63 -12.90 -0.52
N GLY A 17 5.00 -12.67 -1.67
CA GLY A 17 3.82 -11.82 -1.78
C GLY A 17 2.60 -12.38 -1.04
N VAL A 18 1.96 -11.56 -0.22
CA VAL A 18 0.75 -11.95 0.53
C VAL A 18 -0.50 -11.49 -0.20
N ALA A 19 -1.25 -12.45 -0.73
CA ALA A 19 -2.49 -12.24 -1.46
C ALA A 19 -3.67 -11.87 -0.55
N GLY A 20 -4.66 -11.17 -1.10
CA GLY A 20 -5.93 -10.93 -0.43
C GLY A 20 -5.87 -9.94 0.74
N VAL A 21 -4.79 -9.17 0.89
CA VAL A 21 -4.70 -8.13 1.92
C VAL A 21 -5.65 -6.99 1.55
N PRO A 22 -6.67 -6.68 2.37
CA PRO A 22 -7.51 -5.50 2.21
C PRO A 22 -6.66 -4.24 2.37
N VAL A 23 -6.61 -3.42 1.33
CA VAL A 23 -5.82 -2.20 1.26
C VAL A 23 -6.64 -1.06 0.71
N LYS A 24 -6.56 0.08 1.39
CA LYS A 24 -7.20 1.33 1.02
C LYS A 24 -6.17 2.44 0.96
N VAL A 25 -6.32 3.34 0.00
CA VAL A 25 -5.54 4.57 -0.09
C VAL A 25 -6.48 5.77 -0.02
N THR A 26 -6.04 6.89 0.53
CA THR A 26 -6.82 8.14 0.55
C THR A 26 -7.40 8.44 -0.84
N GLY A 27 -8.70 8.79 -0.88
CA GLY A 27 -9.41 9.10 -2.13
C GLY A 27 -9.76 7.88 -3.00
N CYS A 28 -9.34 6.67 -2.63
CA CYS A 28 -9.59 5.45 -3.41
C CYS A 28 -10.57 4.50 -2.72
N ALA A 29 -11.24 3.66 -3.52
CA ALA A 29 -11.94 2.49 -3.01
C ALA A 29 -10.96 1.46 -2.42
N GLU A 30 -11.44 0.67 -1.46
CA GLU A 30 -10.66 -0.46 -0.94
C GLU A 30 -10.52 -1.55 -2.01
N LEU A 31 -9.31 -2.11 -2.11
CA LEU A 31 -8.96 -3.23 -2.99
C LEU A 31 -8.35 -4.36 -2.16
N HIS A 32 -8.17 -5.51 -2.79
CA HIS A 32 -7.41 -6.62 -2.22
C HIS A 32 -6.12 -6.81 -3.00
N SER A 33 -5.02 -7.15 -2.31
CA SER A 33 -3.76 -7.46 -2.98
C SER A 33 -3.90 -8.68 -3.91
N ALA A 34 -3.25 -8.60 -5.07
CA ALA A 34 -3.17 -9.69 -6.04
C ALA A 34 -2.37 -10.88 -5.47
N PRO A 35 -2.36 -12.06 -6.13
CA PRO A 35 -1.56 -13.21 -5.72
C PRO A 35 -0.07 -12.94 -5.50
N THR A 36 0.47 -11.90 -6.14
CA THR A 36 1.86 -11.44 -5.97
C THR A 36 2.07 -10.49 -4.79
N GLY A 37 1.04 -10.23 -3.98
CA GLY A 37 1.07 -9.28 -2.87
C GLY A 37 0.92 -7.82 -3.28
N GLN A 38 0.66 -7.53 -4.55
CA GLN A 38 0.64 -6.17 -5.07
C GLN A 38 -0.76 -5.58 -5.19
N ALA A 39 -0.87 -4.27 -4.98
CA ALA A 39 -2.04 -3.49 -5.36
C ALA A 39 -1.61 -2.14 -5.96
N PHE A 40 -2.47 -1.59 -6.81
CA PHE A 40 -2.19 -0.38 -7.57
C PHE A 40 -3.34 0.61 -7.43
N PHE A 41 -3.00 1.85 -7.15
CA PHE A 41 -3.94 2.94 -6.94
C PHE A 41 -3.56 4.13 -7.81
N LEU A 42 -4.57 4.87 -8.29
CA LEU A 42 -4.37 6.18 -8.90
C LEU A 42 -4.78 7.21 -7.86
N VAL A 43 -3.81 7.96 -7.34
CA VAL A 43 -3.99 8.90 -6.23
C VAL A 43 -3.75 10.32 -6.72
N GLU A 44 -4.68 11.21 -6.43
CA GLU A 44 -4.61 12.63 -6.81
C GLU A 44 -4.14 13.53 -5.66
N ASP A 45 -4.37 13.10 -4.42
CA ASP A 45 -4.02 13.86 -3.22
C ASP A 45 -2.51 13.85 -2.97
N GLU A 46 -1.90 15.04 -2.94
CA GLU A 46 -0.45 15.17 -2.69
C GLU A 46 -0.04 14.54 -1.36
N ASN A 47 -0.86 14.70 -0.32
CA ASN A 47 -0.67 14.02 0.97
C ASN A 47 -1.64 12.84 1.04
N PHE A 48 -1.13 11.63 1.19
CA PHE A 48 -1.97 10.43 1.22
C PHE A 48 -1.54 9.48 2.34
N ALA A 49 -2.46 8.60 2.71
CA ALA A 49 -2.22 7.51 3.64
C ALA A 49 -2.61 6.17 3.00
N VAL A 50 -1.91 5.12 3.38
CA VAL A 50 -2.24 3.73 3.04
C VAL A 50 -2.72 3.04 4.30
N PHE A 51 -3.84 2.34 4.17
CA PHE A 51 -4.44 1.54 5.21
C PHE A 51 -4.41 0.09 4.77
N ALA A 52 -3.98 -0.81 5.66
CA ALA A 52 -4.07 -2.25 5.45
C ALA A 52 -4.82 -2.87 6.64
N ASN A 53 -5.78 -3.76 6.35
CA ASN A 53 -6.69 -4.31 7.37
C ASN A 53 -7.37 -3.21 8.23
N GLY A 54 -7.74 -2.08 7.60
CA GLY A 54 -8.37 -0.94 8.28
C GLY A 54 -7.45 -0.11 9.19
N LYS A 55 -6.15 -0.40 9.25
CA LYS A 55 -5.16 0.38 10.04
C LYS A 55 -4.25 1.19 9.13
N GLU A 56 -3.93 2.42 9.51
CA GLU A 56 -2.93 3.23 8.81
C GLU A 56 -1.54 2.57 8.97
N VAL A 57 -0.87 2.33 7.85
CA VAL A 57 0.45 1.65 7.81
C VAL A 57 1.50 2.48 7.09
N TYR A 58 1.09 3.53 6.39
CA TYR A 58 1.98 4.47 5.73
C TYR A 58 1.29 5.83 5.57
N LYS A 59 2.08 6.89 5.64
CA LYS A 59 1.70 8.26 5.30
C LYS A 59 2.86 8.91 4.56
N GLY A 60 2.58 9.58 3.44
CA GLY A 60 3.61 10.19 2.63
C GLY A 60 3.06 11.17 1.61
N THR A 61 3.92 11.57 0.67
CA THR A 61 3.57 12.52 -0.38
C THR A 61 3.82 12.00 -1.78
N LEU A 62 3.02 12.41 -2.75
CA LEU A 62 3.19 12.02 -4.15
C LEU A 62 4.46 12.60 -4.77
N SER A 63 4.96 13.73 -4.28
CA SER A 63 6.25 14.30 -4.67
C SER A 63 7.47 13.47 -4.26
N SER A 64 7.34 12.66 -3.20
CA SER A 64 8.43 11.84 -2.64
C SER A 64 8.18 10.33 -2.80
N LEU A 65 7.23 9.95 -3.66
CA LEU A 65 6.78 8.57 -3.81
C LEU A 65 7.91 7.67 -4.34
N PRO A 66 8.28 6.59 -3.63
CA PRO A 66 9.20 5.58 -4.17
C PRO A 66 8.56 4.79 -5.32
N GLU A 67 9.35 4.00 -6.06
CA GLU A 67 8.82 3.14 -7.13
C GLU A 67 7.74 2.16 -6.61
N LYS A 68 7.93 1.67 -5.40
CA LYS A 68 6.97 0.84 -4.65
C LYS A 68 7.12 1.08 -3.16
N ILE A 69 5.99 0.98 -2.45
CA ILE A 69 5.96 0.95 -1.00
C ILE A 69 5.84 -0.51 -0.58
N VAL A 70 6.87 -1.04 0.08
CA VAL A 70 6.92 -2.42 0.52
C VAL A 70 6.52 -2.49 1.99
N PHE A 71 5.56 -3.37 2.29
CA PHE A 71 5.08 -3.65 3.62
C PHE A 71 5.49 -5.05 4.02
N HIS A 72 6.16 -5.18 5.16
CA HIS A 72 6.41 -6.47 5.79
C HIS A 72 5.39 -6.73 6.89
N GLN A 73 5.03 -8.00 7.04
CA GLN A 73 4.14 -8.44 8.09
C GLN A 73 4.78 -8.23 9.47
N ASP A 74 4.09 -7.52 10.36
CA ASP A 74 4.50 -7.23 11.73
C ASP A 74 3.39 -7.68 12.69
N GLY A 75 3.42 -8.96 13.05
CA GLY A 75 2.35 -9.61 13.80
C GLY A 75 1.01 -9.57 13.05
N ALA A 76 0.02 -8.88 13.61
CA ALA A 76 -1.30 -8.66 13.01
C ALA A 76 -1.40 -7.35 12.21
N SER A 77 -0.28 -6.64 12.04
CA SER A 77 -0.19 -5.37 11.32
C SER A 77 0.81 -5.46 10.17
N TRP A 78 0.98 -4.35 9.47
CA TRP A 78 1.97 -4.17 8.43
C TRP A 78 2.85 -2.97 8.76
N LYS A 79 4.12 -3.05 8.36
CA LYS A 79 5.08 -1.96 8.53
C LYS A 79 5.79 -1.70 7.21
N ALA A 80 5.85 -0.43 6.81
CA ALA A 80 6.65 -0.02 5.67
C ALA A 80 8.14 -0.26 5.93
N ALA A 81 8.84 -0.86 4.97
CA ALA A 81 10.30 -1.02 4.96
C ALA A 81 11.03 0.31 4.76
#